data_AF-A0A3P5X0N5-F1
#
_entry.id   AF-A0A3P5X0N5-F1
#
_cell.length_a   1.000
_cell.length_b   1.000
_cell.length_c   1.000
_cell.angle_alpha   90.00
_cell.angle_beta   90.00
_cell.angle_gamma   90.00
#
_symmetry.space_group_name_H-M   'P 1'
#
loop_
_entity.id
_entity.type
_entity.pdbx_description
1 polymer ?
#
loop_
_entity_poly.entity_id
_entity_poly.type
_entity_poly.pdbx_seq_one_letter_code
_entity_poly.pdbx_strand_id
1 'polypeptide(L)'
;MLRYVIPMLVLIPLPAAAQDALAQAAQTYRGLTGEWAEPSKNCADPADTWSFGMQSVRAGNQRLELLGVGTGAQGITIDLVSQSTGQRVPLALIPTSSGVAVRGSGISADLQRCLAVAQEPTSPFPAPEDNITAQSLDPDVPSSDELRDALAANRPAPSAPAAEADDQPEDDLSADEAFRTAYSGSYSSGGACDWRIDDGRITANGSGYDVMNVSGDASRLGVQAMGDDGTPITFTLTPDGSGARVQGSGDAPSATLRPC
;
A
#
# COMPACT_ATOMS: atom_id res chain seq x y z
N MET A 1 -67.40 0.08 -15.56
CA MET A 1 -66.08 -0.39 -16.03
C MET A 1 -65.05 0.68 -15.68
N LEU A 2 -64.34 0.52 -14.56
CA LEU A 2 -63.33 1.47 -14.08
C LEU A 2 -61.95 0.98 -14.53
N ARG A 3 -61.28 1.74 -15.41
CA ARG A 3 -59.92 1.44 -15.89
C ARG A 3 -58.91 1.95 -14.85
N TYR A 4 -58.19 1.02 -14.20
CA TYR A 4 -57.03 1.35 -13.37
C TYR A 4 -55.83 1.60 -14.29
N VAL A 5 -55.30 2.81 -14.25
CA VAL A 5 -53.99 3.16 -14.81
C VAL A 5 -52.97 2.88 -13.72
N ILE A 6 -52.11 1.89 -13.92
CA ILE A 6 -50.98 1.58 -13.04
C ILE A 6 -49.86 2.57 -13.39
N PRO A 7 -49.45 3.47 -12.49
CA PRO A 7 -48.28 4.32 -12.72
C PRO A 7 -47.02 3.45 -12.67
N MET A 8 -46.33 3.38 -13.81
CA MET A 8 -45.04 2.72 -13.97
C MET A 8 -43.98 3.59 -13.27
N LEU A 9 -43.53 3.16 -12.10
CA LEU A 9 -42.49 3.82 -11.32
C LEU A 9 -41.13 3.54 -11.98
N VAL A 10 -40.56 4.56 -12.63
CA VAL A 10 -39.21 4.49 -13.20
C VAL A 10 -38.22 4.65 -12.05
N LEU A 11 -37.53 3.56 -11.67
CA LEU A 11 -36.34 3.64 -10.82
C LEU A 11 -35.21 4.27 -11.65
N ILE A 12 -34.79 5.46 -11.24
CA ILE A 12 -33.60 6.12 -11.77
C ILE A 12 -32.40 5.54 -11.00
N PRO A 13 -31.46 4.82 -11.65
CA PRO A 13 -30.23 4.40 -11.00
C PRO A 13 -29.38 5.65 -10.73
N LEU A 14 -29.11 5.93 -9.45
CA LEU A 14 -28.13 6.92 -9.02
C LEU A 14 -26.75 6.23 -8.97
N PRO A 15 -25.76 6.62 -9.80
CA PRO A 15 -24.42 6.07 -9.70
C PRO A 15 -23.53 6.92 -8.77
N ALA A 16 -22.48 6.28 -8.25
CA ALA A 16 -21.13 6.84 -8.06
C ALA A 16 -20.73 7.63 -6.80
N ALA A 17 -21.58 7.87 -5.80
CA ALA A 17 -21.12 8.62 -4.61
C ALA A 17 -20.03 7.90 -3.77
N ALA A 18 -20.02 6.56 -3.76
CA ALA A 18 -19.04 5.78 -2.99
C ALA A 18 -17.64 5.73 -3.65
N GLN A 19 -17.58 5.74 -4.98
CA GLN A 19 -16.30 5.75 -5.72
C GLN A 19 -15.58 7.08 -5.56
N ASP A 20 -16.31 8.19 -5.59
CA ASP A 20 -15.75 9.52 -5.32
C ASP A 20 -15.21 9.64 -3.89
N ALA A 21 -15.92 9.08 -2.90
CA ALA A 21 -15.50 9.13 -1.50
C ALA A 21 -14.18 8.38 -1.25
N LEU A 22 -13.98 7.22 -1.89
CA LEU A 22 -12.74 6.45 -1.77
C LEU A 22 -11.57 7.11 -2.53
N ALA A 23 -11.82 7.62 -3.74
CA ALA A 23 -10.84 8.39 -4.49
C ALA A 23 -10.38 9.62 -3.69
N GLN A 24 -11.32 10.29 -3.02
CA GLN A 24 -11.05 11.38 -2.11
C GLN A 24 -10.28 10.94 -0.86
N ALA A 25 -10.57 9.77 -0.29
CA ALA A 25 -9.81 9.22 0.84
C ALA A 25 -8.36 8.90 0.45
N ALA A 26 -8.14 8.25 -0.69
CA ALA A 26 -6.81 7.98 -1.22
C ALA A 26 -6.04 9.29 -1.51
N GLN A 27 -6.71 10.29 -2.07
CA GLN A 27 -6.11 11.60 -2.31
C GLN A 27 -5.76 12.32 -0.99
N THR A 28 -6.63 12.22 0.02
CA THR A 28 -6.39 12.76 1.36
C THR A 28 -5.19 12.08 2.00
N TYR A 29 -5.10 10.75 1.91
CA TYR A 29 -3.96 9.97 2.42
C TYR A 29 -2.64 10.38 1.74
N ARG A 30 -2.64 10.55 0.41
CA ARG A 30 -1.46 11.06 -0.31
C ARG A 30 -0.99 12.41 0.24
N GLY A 31 -1.92 13.29 0.61
CA GLY A 31 -1.61 14.57 1.27
C GLY A 31 -0.99 14.42 2.66
N LEU A 32 -1.22 13.30 3.35
CA LEU A 32 -0.66 12.98 4.65
C LEU A 32 0.69 12.25 4.57
N THR A 33 1.17 11.90 3.38
CA THR A 33 2.48 11.26 3.23
C THR A 33 3.62 12.16 3.72
N GLY A 34 4.68 11.54 4.23
CA GLY A 34 5.84 12.21 4.80
C GLY A 34 6.06 11.90 6.27
N GLU A 35 6.92 12.72 6.91
CA GLU A 35 7.31 12.55 8.31
C GLU A 35 6.53 13.47 9.25
N TRP A 36 6.21 12.92 10.41
CA TRP A 36 5.39 13.53 11.43
C TRP A 36 5.91 13.17 12.81
N ALA A 37 5.66 14.01 13.80
CA ALA A 37 5.98 13.73 15.20
C ALA A 37 4.93 14.38 16.09
N GLU A 38 4.78 13.91 17.33
CA GLU A 38 3.98 14.64 18.31
C GLU A 38 4.65 16.00 18.64
N PRO A 39 3.90 17.03 19.05
CA PRO A 39 4.46 18.38 19.30
C PRO A 39 5.61 18.42 20.31
N SER A 40 5.66 17.45 21.23
CA SER A 40 6.69 17.32 22.27
C SER A 40 7.89 16.46 21.85
N LYS A 41 7.89 15.93 20.62
CA LYS A 41 8.81 14.92 20.12
C LYS A 41 9.78 15.46 19.08
N ASN A 42 10.93 14.80 18.94
CA ASN A 42 11.98 15.25 18.04
C ASN A 42 11.82 14.60 16.66
N CYS A 43 11.63 15.43 15.63
CA CYS A 43 11.59 14.98 14.23
C CYS A 43 12.91 14.39 13.73
N ALA A 44 14.03 14.59 14.42
CA ALA A 44 15.32 13.98 14.06
C ALA A 44 15.49 12.55 14.58
N ASP A 45 14.66 12.10 15.54
CA ASP A 45 14.75 10.76 16.12
C ASP A 45 13.77 9.79 15.45
N PRO A 46 14.23 8.72 14.78
CA PRO A 46 13.38 7.71 14.18
C PRO A 46 12.41 7.04 15.16
N ALA A 47 12.76 6.95 16.45
CA ALA A 47 11.92 6.32 17.46
C ALA A 47 10.72 7.18 17.88
N ASP A 48 10.83 8.50 17.68
CA ASP A 48 9.83 9.51 18.05
C ASP A 48 9.00 10.00 16.86
N THR A 49 9.27 9.49 15.66
CA THR A 49 8.65 9.92 14.40
C THR A 49 7.71 8.88 13.82
N TRP A 50 6.72 9.40 13.11
CA TRP A 50 5.81 8.66 12.24
C TRP A 50 6.14 8.98 10.79
N SER A 51 6.25 7.97 9.95
CA SER A 51 6.42 8.13 8.50
C SER A 51 5.27 7.44 7.79
N PHE A 52 4.45 8.20 7.07
CA PHE A 52 3.37 7.67 6.23
C PHE A 52 3.86 7.60 4.79
N GLY A 53 4.05 6.38 4.29
CA GLY A 53 4.39 6.10 2.89
C GLY A 53 3.22 5.50 2.11
N MET A 54 3.40 5.34 0.80
CA MET A 54 2.34 4.84 -0.08
C MET A 54 1.98 3.36 0.15
N GLN A 55 2.88 2.58 0.75
CA GLN A 55 2.73 1.13 0.95
C GLN A 55 2.99 0.70 2.40
N SER A 56 3.50 1.60 3.25
CA SER A 56 3.87 1.26 4.61
C SER A 56 3.83 2.50 5.50
N VAL A 57 3.52 2.27 6.77
CA VAL A 57 3.63 3.26 7.83
C VAL A 57 4.73 2.81 8.79
N ARG A 58 5.62 3.73 9.16
CA ARG A 58 6.57 3.53 10.25
C ARG A 58 6.10 4.36 11.44
N ALA A 59 5.88 3.73 12.58
CA ALA A 59 5.52 4.39 13.83
C ALA A 59 6.63 4.12 14.85
N GLY A 60 7.51 5.10 15.04
CA GLY A 60 8.76 4.90 15.76
C GLY A 60 9.60 3.79 15.12
N ASN A 61 9.92 2.76 15.90
CA ASN A 61 10.65 1.59 15.44
C ASN A 61 9.77 0.48 14.84
N GLN A 62 8.44 0.65 14.84
CA GLN A 62 7.52 -0.35 14.29
C GLN A 62 7.28 -0.11 12.81
N ARG A 63 7.41 -1.17 12.00
CA ARG A 63 7.07 -1.15 10.58
C ARG A 63 5.73 -1.84 10.35
N LEU A 64 4.82 -1.10 9.74
CA LEU A 64 3.45 -1.49 9.47
C LEU A 64 3.26 -1.46 7.95
N GLU A 65 2.72 -2.52 7.37
CA GLU A 65 2.38 -2.55 5.95
C GLU A 65 0.96 -2.02 5.76
N LEU A 66 0.75 -1.18 4.73
CA LEU A 66 -0.54 -0.59 4.42
C LEU A 66 -1.37 -1.56 3.58
N LEU A 67 -2.44 -2.07 4.16
CA LEU A 67 -3.37 -2.97 3.49
C LEU A 67 -4.48 -2.24 2.73
N GLY A 68 -4.87 -1.05 3.20
CA GLY A 68 -5.91 -0.26 2.54
C GLY A 68 -6.17 1.10 3.15
N VAL A 69 -6.86 1.95 2.40
CA VAL A 69 -7.30 3.29 2.80
C VAL A 69 -8.80 3.40 2.52
N GLY A 70 -9.58 3.78 3.52
CA GLY A 70 -11.02 3.93 3.44
C GLY A 70 -11.49 5.26 4.01
N THR A 71 -12.79 5.49 3.94
CA THR A 71 -13.47 6.62 4.56
C THR A 71 -14.02 6.24 5.93
N GLY A 72 -13.91 7.14 6.91
CA GLY A 72 -14.53 7.01 8.22
C GLY A 72 -15.39 8.23 8.55
N ALA A 73 -16.22 8.12 9.59
CA ALA A 73 -17.15 9.19 9.98
C ALA A 73 -16.47 10.53 10.36
N GLN A 74 -15.19 10.51 10.71
CA GLN A 74 -14.43 11.69 11.16
C GLN A 74 -13.15 11.95 10.36
N GLY A 75 -12.89 11.18 9.30
CA GLY A 75 -11.63 11.26 8.56
C GLY A 75 -11.44 10.08 7.63
N ILE A 76 -10.19 9.68 7.41
CA ILE A 76 -9.88 8.46 6.66
C ILE A 76 -9.51 7.34 7.62
N THR A 77 -9.78 6.11 7.23
CA THR A 77 -9.32 4.91 7.93
C THR A 77 -8.19 4.29 7.12
N ILE A 78 -7.16 3.82 7.81
CA ILE A 78 -6.10 3.01 7.22
C ILE A 78 -6.09 1.67 7.93
N ASP A 79 -5.98 0.61 7.14
CA ASP A 79 -5.79 -0.72 7.66
C ASP A 79 -4.33 -1.11 7.50
N LEU A 80 -3.73 -1.53 8.60
CA LEU A 80 -2.31 -1.81 8.67
C LEU A 80 -2.07 -3.22 9.19
N VAL A 81 -0.93 -3.82 8.85
CA VAL A 81 -0.47 -5.07 9.49
C VAL A 81 0.95 -4.90 10.02
N SER A 82 1.15 -5.35 11.25
CA SER A 82 2.49 -5.42 11.86
C SER A 82 3.35 -6.45 11.17
N GLN A 83 4.50 -6.04 10.66
CA GLN A 83 5.44 -6.97 10.04
C GLN A 83 6.07 -7.93 11.06
N SER A 84 6.20 -7.51 12.32
CA SER A 84 6.82 -8.35 13.36
C SER A 84 5.86 -9.33 14.02
N THR A 85 4.56 -9.02 14.06
CA THR A 85 3.56 -9.84 14.75
C THR A 85 2.44 -10.39 13.85
N GLY A 86 2.33 -9.91 12.60
CA GLY A 86 1.24 -10.26 11.69
C GLY A 86 -0.14 -9.73 12.11
N GLN A 87 -0.22 -8.96 13.20
CA GLN A 87 -1.48 -8.46 13.74
C GLN A 87 -1.98 -7.27 12.91
N ARG A 88 -3.29 -7.22 12.63
CA ARG A 88 -3.95 -6.05 12.02
C ARG A 88 -4.06 -4.91 13.03
N VAL A 89 -3.78 -3.69 12.57
CA VAL A 89 -3.76 -2.46 13.35
C VAL A 89 -4.56 -1.38 12.59
N PRO A 90 -5.89 -1.44 12.58
CA PRO A 90 -6.71 -0.40 11.98
C PRO A 90 -6.55 0.92 12.74
N LEU A 91 -6.33 2.01 12.00
CA LEU A 91 -6.19 3.36 12.53
C LEU A 91 -7.09 4.34 11.76
N ALA A 92 -7.69 5.27 12.46
CA ALA A 92 -8.33 6.46 11.90
C ALA A 92 -7.33 7.61 11.89
N LEU A 93 -7.25 8.30 10.75
CA LEU A 93 -6.51 9.54 10.57
C LEU A 93 -7.51 10.69 10.44
N ILE A 94 -7.52 11.58 11.42
CA ILE A 94 -8.45 12.69 11.54
C ILE A 94 -7.65 13.97 11.33
N PRO A 95 -7.79 14.66 10.18
CA PRO A 95 -7.14 15.95 9.97
C PRO A 95 -7.54 16.95 11.05
N THR A 96 -6.57 17.68 11.59
CA THR A 96 -6.78 18.74 12.57
C THR A 96 -6.30 20.09 12.01
N SER A 97 -6.50 21.18 12.75
CA SER A 97 -6.04 22.50 12.33
C SER A 97 -4.51 22.64 12.24
N SER A 98 -3.76 21.76 12.91
CA SER A 98 -2.29 21.83 12.99
C SER A 98 -1.57 20.54 12.57
N GLY A 99 -2.31 19.52 12.14
CA GLY A 99 -1.73 18.26 11.67
C GLY A 99 -2.75 17.14 11.52
N VAL A 100 -2.44 15.97 12.06
CA VAL A 100 -3.30 14.78 11.98
C VAL A 100 -3.36 14.05 13.32
N ALA A 101 -4.56 13.73 13.77
CA ALA A 101 -4.77 12.86 14.92
C ALA A 101 -4.89 11.41 14.45
N VAL A 102 -4.07 10.53 15.03
CA VAL A 102 -4.10 9.08 14.80
C VAL A 102 -4.81 8.41 15.96
N ARG A 103 -5.84 7.62 15.69
CA ARG A 103 -6.66 6.95 16.73
C ARG A 103 -7.02 5.54 16.31
N GLY A 104 -6.96 4.57 17.20
CA GLY A 104 -7.43 3.19 16.95
C GLY A 104 -6.47 2.13 17.46
N SER A 105 -6.94 0.90 17.63
CA SER A 105 -6.11 -0.23 18.06
C SER A 105 -5.29 0.02 19.35
N GLY A 106 -5.83 0.83 20.27
CA GLY A 106 -5.15 1.25 21.51
C GLY A 106 -4.11 2.36 21.32
N ILE A 107 -3.93 2.87 20.10
CA ILE A 107 -3.02 3.95 19.75
C ILE A 107 -3.79 5.27 19.72
N SER A 108 -3.20 6.31 20.31
CA SER A 108 -3.67 7.69 20.26
C SER A 108 -2.48 8.64 20.21
N ALA A 109 -2.27 9.32 19.08
CA ALA A 109 -1.20 10.30 18.91
C ALA A 109 -1.70 11.52 18.13
N ASP A 110 -1.29 12.72 18.55
CA ASP A 110 -1.56 13.96 17.80
C ASP A 110 -0.28 14.38 17.11
N LEU A 111 -0.27 14.31 15.79
CA LEU A 111 0.93 14.45 14.99
C LEU A 111 0.95 15.80 14.27
N GLN A 112 2.12 16.44 14.29
CA GLN A 112 2.46 17.61 13.50
C GLN A 112 3.47 17.22 12.44
N ARG A 113 3.39 17.88 11.28
CA ARG A 113 4.30 17.56 10.19
C ARG A 113 5.70 17.98 10.58
N CYS A 114 6.67 17.09 10.37
CA CYS A 114 8.06 17.46 10.51
C CYS A 114 8.37 18.44 9.38
N LEU A 115 8.56 19.71 9.75
CA LEU A 115 9.11 20.68 8.82
C LEU A 115 10.53 20.20 8.52
N ALA A 116 10.81 19.92 7.25
CA ALA A 116 12.18 19.81 6.81
C ALA A 116 12.83 21.15 7.15
N VAL A 117 13.57 21.21 8.26
CA VAL A 117 14.60 22.22 8.40
C VAL A 117 15.49 21.92 7.22
N ALA A 118 15.43 22.76 6.19
CA ALA A 118 16.47 22.77 5.18
C ALA A 118 17.75 22.83 6.01
N GLN A 119 18.48 21.71 6.09
CA GLN A 119 19.82 21.74 6.62
C GLN A 119 20.60 22.54 5.58
N GLU A 120 20.53 23.86 5.68
CA GLU A 120 21.62 24.70 5.23
C GLU A 120 22.85 24.04 5.83
N PRO A 121 23.84 23.63 5.02
CA PRO A 121 25.06 23.06 5.56
C PRO A 121 25.63 24.11 6.49
N THR A 122 25.49 23.88 7.80
CA THR A 122 26.07 24.71 8.83
C THR A 122 27.56 24.42 8.74
N SER A 123 28.24 25.12 7.84
CA SER A 123 29.69 25.19 7.81
C SER A 123 30.13 25.74 9.16
N PRO A 124 30.93 25.00 9.94
CA PRO A 124 31.59 25.57 11.10
C PRO A 124 32.89 26.19 10.62
N PHE A 125 32.82 27.28 9.86
CA PHE A 125 34.01 28.07 9.55
C PHE A 125 33.71 29.56 9.69
N PRO A 126 34.50 30.29 10.50
CA PRO A 126 34.32 31.72 10.71
C PRO A 126 34.57 32.46 9.39
N ALA A 127 33.75 33.47 9.10
CA ALA A 127 33.90 34.32 7.95
C ALA A 127 35.31 34.94 7.90
N PRO A 128 36.08 34.78 6.82
CA PRO A 128 37.22 35.64 6.57
C PRO A 128 36.73 36.88 5.81
N GLU A 129 36.99 38.01 6.44
CA GLU A 129 36.91 39.34 5.86
C GLU A 129 37.72 39.41 4.55
N ASP A 130 37.15 40.09 3.56
CA ASP A 130 37.80 40.73 2.41
C ASP A 130 39.23 40.27 2.03
N ASN A 131 39.34 39.43 1.00
CA ASN A 131 40.39 39.54 -0.03
C ASN A 131 40.18 38.55 -1.17
N ILE A 132 39.45 38.98 -2.22
CA ILE A 132 39.49 38.31 -3.51
C ILE A 132 40.81 38.69 -4.19
N THR A 133 41.81 37.83 -4.08
CA THR A 133 42.89 37.76 -5.07
C THR A 133 42.73 36.45 -5.82
N ALA A 134 42.35 36.56 -7.10
CA ALA A 134 42.29 35.45 -8.03
C ALA A 134 43.70 34.87 -8.21
N GLN A 135 43.90 33.63 -7.77
CA GLN A 135 45.00 32.80 -8.25
C GLN A 135 44.42 31.63 -9.04
N SER A 136 44.80 31.57 -10.31
CA SER A 136 44.53 30.48 -11.23
C SER A 136 45.12 29.18 -10.69
N LEU A 137 44.30 28.14 -10.57
CA LEU A 137 44.78 26.79 -10.30
C LEU A 137 45.14 26.11 -11.63
N ASP A 138 46.36 25.59 -11.66
CA ASP A 138 46.97 24.76 -12.70
C ASP A 138 46.06 23.59 -13.14
N PRO A 139 46.04 23.24 -14.45
CA PRO A 139 45.31 22.08 -14.94
C PRO A 139 46.23 20.84 -14.93
N ASP A 140 46.31 20.14 -13.81
CA ASP A 140 46.84 18.77 -13.77
C ASP A 140 45.76 17.84 -13.22
N VAL A 141 44.73 17.62 -14.04
CA VAL A 141 43.68 16.64 -13.80
C VAL A 141 43.94 15.46 -14.74
N PRO A 142 44.16 14.24 -14.22
CA PRO A 142 44.34 13.08 -15.08
C PRO A 142 43.08 12.84 -15.90
N SER A 143 43.27 12.53 -17.19
CA SER A 143 42.16 12.31 -18.12
C SER A 143 41.30 11.11 -17.72
N SER A 144 40.02 11.15 -18.07
CA SER A 144 39.00 10.17 -17.67
C SER A 144 39.31 8.71 -18.06
N ASP A 145 40.26 8.49 -18.97
CA ASP A 145 40.70 7.16 -19.39
C ASP A 145 41.64 6.49 -18.38
N GLU A 146 42.49 7.24 -17.67
CA GLU A 146 43.37 6.68 -16.62
C GLU A 146 42.59 6.22 -15.39
N LEU A 147 41.48 6.89 -15.05
CA LEU A 147 40.58 6.45 -13.98
C LEU A 147 39.84 5.15 -14.32
N ARG A 148 39.62 4.88 -15.61
CA ARG A 148 38.86 3.71 -16.07
C ARG A 148 39.69 2.43 -16.05
N ASP A 149 40.99 2.53 -16.35
CA ASP A 149 41.94 1.42 -16.23
C ASP A 149 42.25 1.08 -14.76
N ALA A 150 42.32 2.07 -13.88
CA ALA A 150 42.54 1.84 -12.44
C ALA A 150 41.35 1.09 -11.77
N LEU A 151 40.13 1.26 -12.28
CA LEU A 151 38.94 0.58 -11.76
C LEU A 151 38.79 -0.86 -12.29
N ALA A 152 39.37 -1.18 -13.45
CA ALA A 152 39.39 -2.53 -14.00
C ALA A 152 40.36 -3.47 -13.26
N ALA A 153 41.44 -2.93 -12.68
CA ALA A 153 42.46 -3.69 -11.96
C ALA A 153 42.02 -4.22 -10.57
N ASN A 154 40.85 -3.80 -10.07
CA ASN A 154 40.34 -4.14 -8.72
C ASN A 154 39.05 -4.99 -8.72
N ARG A 155 38.74 -5.69 -9.81
CA ARG A 155 37.65 -6.69 -9.81
C ARG A 155 38.13 -7.98 -9.11
N PRO A 156 37.44 -8.46 -8.06
CA PRO A 156 37.66 -9.81 -7.56
C PRO A 156 37.36 -10.82 -8.69
N ALA A 157 38.23 -11.83 -8.83
CA ALA A 157 38.04 -12.88 -9.82
C ALA A 157 36.69 -13.60 -9.59
N PRO A 158 35.92 -13.91 -10.65
CA PRO A 158 34.78 -14.81 -10.52
C PRO A 158 35.30 -16.20 -10.19
N SER A 159 34.91 -16.72 -9.01
CA SER A 159 35.10 -18.13 -8.69
C SER A 159 34.34 -18.98 -9.72
N ALA A 160 35.01 -20.04 -10.18
CA ALA A 160 34.62 -20.96 -11.24
C ALA A 160 33.21 -21.58 -11.08
N PRO A 161 32.58 -22.03 -12.18
CA PRO A 161 31.17 -22.41 -12.21
C PRO A 161 30.96 -23.76 -11.54
N ALA A 162 30.04 -23.82 -10.58
CA ALA A 162 29.42 -25.06 -10.16
C ALA A 162 28.22 -25.33 -11.09
N ALA A 163 28.23 -26.53 -11.64
CA ALA A 163 27.33 -27.08 -12.64
C ALA A 163 25.84 -26.88 -12.34
N GLU A 164 25.11 -26.51 -13.40
CA GLU A 164 23.79 -27.00 -13.80
C GLU A 164 22.82 -27.38 -12.68
N ALA A 165 21.89 -26.46 -12.37
CA ALA A 165 20.53 -26.79 -12.00
C ALA A 165 19.60 -25.65 -12.45
N ASP A 166 18.96 -25.90 -13.59
CA ASP A 166 17.72 -25.33 -14.10
C ASP A 166 17.55 -23.81 -14.19
N ASP A 167 17.50 -23.33 -15.44
CA ASP A 167 16.55 -22.30 -15.88
C ASP A 167 15.16 -22.61 -15.29
N GLN A 168 14.83 -22.07 -14.11
CA GLN A 168 13.44 -21.83 -13.76
C GLN A 168 13.10 -20.40 -14.19
N PRO A 169 12.07 -20.19 -15.02
CA PRO A 169 11.53 -18.86 -15.20
C PRO A 169 11.04 -18.40 -13.83
N GLU A 170 11.61 -17.32 -13.29
CA GLU A 170 10.96 -16.56 -12.24
C GLU A 170 9.71 -15.92 -12.88
N ASP A 171 8.64 -16.72 -13.02
CA ASP A 171 7.29 -16.24 -13.31
C ASP A 171 6.79 -15.50 -12.06
N ASP A 172 7.39 -14.34 -11.82
CA ASP A 172 6.99 -13.39 -10.78
C ASP A 172 5.72 -12.68 -11.29
N LEU A 173 4.62 -13.44 -11.35
CA LEU A 173 3.32 -12.95 -11.78
C LEU A 173 2.94 -11.80 -10.85
N SER A 174 2.74 -10.61 -11.44
CA SER A 174 2.23 -9.45 -10.70
C SER A 174 0.94 -9.80 -9.94
N ALA A 175 0.66 -9.15 -8.82
CA ALA A 175 -0.51 -9.44 -7.98
C ALA A 175 -1.82 -9.50 -8.79
N ASP A 176 -2.01 -8.54 -9.71
CA ASP A 176 -3.15 -8.49 -10.63
C ASP A 176 -3.16 -9.69 -11.58
N GLU A 177 -2.01 -10.09 -12.11
CA GLU A 177 -1.91 -11.24 -13.01
C GLU A 177 -2.16 -12.56 -12.27
N ALA A 178 -1.62 -12.73 -11.07
CA ALA A 178 -1.91 -13.87 -10.21
C ALA A 178 -3.40 -13.94 -9.87
N PHE A 179 -4.03 -12.82 -9.54
CA PHE A 179 -5.48 -12.77 -9.29
C PHE A 179 -6.29 -13.21 -10.52
N ARG A 180 -5.93 -12.68 -11.69
CA ARG A 180 -6.65 -12.92 -12.96
C ARG A 180 -6.41 -14.30 -13.55
N THR A 181 -5.29 -14.94 -13.24
CA THR A 181 -4.91 -16.23 -13.85
C THR A 181 -5.01 -17.37 -12.85
N ALA A 182 -4.38 -17.25 -11.68
CA ALA A 182 -4.29 -18.33 -10.71
C ALA A 182 -5.57 -18.52 -9.88
N TYR A 183 -6.33 -17.45 -9.65
CA TYR A 183 -7.53 -17.47 -8.81
C TYR A 183 -8.84 -17.30 -9.58
N SER A 184 -8.79 -17.06 -10.89
CA SER A 184 -10.02 -16.94 -11.68
C SER A 184 -10.71 -18.30 -11.82
N GLY A 185 -12.02 -18.33 -11.58
CA GLY A 185 -12.80 -19.54 -11.75
C GLY A 185 -14.08 -19.60 -10.93
N SER A 186 -14.78 -20.71 -11.09
CA SER A 186 -15.94 -21.07 -10.28
C SER A 186 -15.51 -22.03 -9.19
N TYR A 187 -16.00 -21.81 -7.98
CA TYR A 187 -15.62 -22.59 -6.81
C TYR A 187 -16.83 -22.98 -5.97
N SER A 188 -16.66 -24.05 -5.20
CA SER A 188 -17.57 -24.45 -4.14
C SER A 188 -16.92 -24.28 -2.76
N SER A 189 -17.72 -23.88 -1.77
CA SER A 189 -17.31 -23.76 -0.36
C SER A 189 -18.01 -24.77 0.56
N GLY A 190 -18.55 -25.86 0.01
CA GLY A 190 -19.35 -26.83 0.76
C GLY A 190 -20.41 -27.60 -0.04
N GLY A 191 -20.35 -27.60 -1.37
CA GLY A 191 -21.22 -28.45 -2.20
C GLY A 191 -21.67 -27.78 -3.51
N ALA A 192 -22.22 -26.57 -3.44
CA ALA A 192 -22.67 -25.82 -4.62
C ALA A 192 -21.62 -24.81 -5.10
N CYS A 193 -21.62 -24.53 -6.40
CA CYS A 193 -20.67 -23.65 -7.09
C CYS A 193 -21.07 -22.18 -6.95
N ASP A 194 -21.11 -21.71 -5.71
CA ASP A 194 -21.69 -20.41 -5.36
C ASP A 194 -20.64 -19.30 -5.27
N TRP A 195 -19.38 -19.65 -5.51
CA TRP A 195 -18.27 -18.72 -5.58
C TRP A 195 -17.80 -18.55 -7.01
N ARG A 196 -17.54 -17.31 -7.40
CA ARG A 196 -16.93 -16.97 -8.67
C ARG A 196 -15.94 -15.85 -8.48
N ILE A 197 -14.72 -16.03 -8.96
CA ILE A 197 -13.67 -15.01 -8.96
C ILE A 197 -13.40 -14.72 -10.43
N ASP A 198 -13.70 -13.51 -10.85
CA ASP A 198 -13.50 -13.01 -12.22
C ASP A 198 -12.57 -11.79 -12.21
N ASP A 199 -12.14 -11.38 -13.40
CA ASP A 199 -11.41 -10.13 -13.61
C ASP A 199 -12.24 -8.92 -13.15
N GLY A 200 -11.90 -8.39 -11.97
CA GLY A 200 -12.57 -7.23 -11.40
C GLY A 200 -13.77 -7.52 -10.49
N ARG A 201 -14.16 -8.78 -10.22
CA ARG A 201 -15.30 -9.08 -9.33
C ARG A 201 -15.19 -10.42 -8.63
N ILE A 202 -15.56 -10.46 -7.35
CA ILE A 202 -15.77 -11.68 -6.57
C ILE A 202 -17.26 -11.81 -6.32
N THR A 203 -17.85 -12.97 -6.60
CA THR A 203 -19.20 -13.34 -6.20
C THR A 203 -19.10 -14.45 -5.18
N ALA A 204 -19.73 -14.30 -4.02
CA ALA A 204 -19.75 -15.30 -2.97
C ALA A 204 -21.16 -15.47 -2.41
N ASN A 205 -21.73 -16.67 -2.53
CA ASN A 205 -23.06 -17.02 -2.03
C ASN A 205 -24.17 -16.07 -2.52
N GLY A 206 -24.05 -15.58 -3.77
CA GLY A 206 -25.00 -14.65 -4.37
C GLY A 206 -24.75 -13.17 -4.08
N SER A 207 -23.79 -12.82 -3.22
CA SER A 207 -23.35 -11.44 -3.00
C SER A 207 -22.17 -11.10 -3.91
N GLY A 208 -22.20 -9.94 -4.55
CA GLY A 208 -21.10 -9.44 -5.38
C GLY A 208 -20.21 -8.44 -4.67
N TYR A 209 -18.93 -8.48 -5.04
CA TYR A 209 -17.87 -7.63 -4.53
C TYR A 209 -17.00 -7.16 -5.71
N ASP A 210 -17.11 -5.89 -6.09
CA ASP A 210 -16.32 -5.32 -7.17
C ASP A 210 -14.89 -5.05 -6.70
N VAL A 211 -13.91 -5.66 -7.36
CA VAL A 211 -12.49 -5.56 -7.00
C VAL A 211 -11.96 -4.19 -7.40
N MET A 212 -11.39 -3.49 -6.43
CA MET A 212 -10.86 -2.13 -6.58
C MET A 212 -9.35 -2.12 -6.65
N ASN A 213 -8.69 -3.02 -5.92
CA ASN A 213 -7.24 -3.13 -5.91
C ASN A 213 -6.81 -4.54 -5.50
N VAL A 214 -5.73 -5.02 -6.09
CA VAL A 214 -5.05 -6.26 -5.72
C VAL A 214 -3.62 -5.95 -5.32
N SER A 215 -3.17 -6.52 -4.21
CA SER A 215 -1.80 -6.39 -3.72
C SER A 215 -1.24 -7.72 -3.22
N GLY A 216 0.08 -7.80 -3.07
CA GLY A 216 0.78 -9.00 -2.61
C GLY A 216 1.39 -9.80 -3.77
N ASP A 217 1.42 -11.11 -3.62
CA ASP A 217 2.01 -12.05 -4.57
C ASP A 217 1.14 -13.32 -4.71
N ALA A 218 1.50 -14.22 -5.63
CA ALA A 218 0.70 -15.42 -5.91
C ALA A 218 0.49 -16.33 -4.68
N SER A 219 1.40 -16.29 -3.70
CA SER A 219 1.28 -17.07 -2.46
C SER A 219 0.29 -16.46 -1.47
N ARG A 220 0.05 -15.14 -1.55
CA ARG A 220 -0.92 -14.44 -0.72
C ARG A 220 -1.32 -13.11 -1.36
N LEU A 221 -2.56 -13.05 -1.83
CA LEU A 221 -3.13 -11.83 -2.40
C LEU A 221 -4.05 -11.13 -1.40
N GLY A 222 -3.88 -9.82 -1.25
CA GLY A 222 -4.85 -8.93 -0.66
C GLY A 222 -5.74 -8.34 -1.75
N VAL A 223 -7.06 -8.47 -1.61
CA VAL A 223 -8.04 -7.95 -2.57
C VAL A 223 -8.95 -6.98 -1.84
N GLN A 224 -8.88 -5.70 -2.21
CA GLN A 224 -9.83 -4.70 -1.76
C GLN A 224 -11.01 -4.71 -2.71
N ALA A 225 -12.23 -4.84 -2.18
CA ALA A 225 -13.44 -4.89 -2.96
C ALA A 225 -14.56 -4.06 -2.33
N MET A 226 -15.55 -3.69 -3.14
CA MET A 226 -16.76 -3.00 -2.71
C MET A 226 -17.93 -3.97 -2.79
N GLY A 227 -18.61 -4.25 -1.68
CA GLY A 227 -19.84 -5.02 -1.71
C GLY A 227 -20.93 -4.31 -2.52
N ASP A 228 -21.90 -5.08 -3.04
CA ASP A 228 -23.09 -4.52 -3.73
C ASP A 228 -23.90 -3.54 -2.85
N ASP A 229 -23.74 -3.63 -1.53
CA ASP A 229 -24.31 -2.73 -0.53
C ASP A 229 -23.51 -1.44 -0.31
N GLY A 230 -22.36 -1.29 -0.99
CA GLY A 230 -21.44 -0.17 -0.84
C GLY A 230 -20.49 -0.29 0.36
N THR A 231 -20.44 -1.44 1.02
CA THR A 231 -19.53 -1.66 2.15
C THR A 231 -18.13 -2.03 1.64
N PRO A 232 -17.07 -1.29 2.02
CA PRO A 232 -15.71 -1.64 1.67
C PRO A 232 -15.25 -2.88 2.44
N ILE A 233 -14.71 -3.86 1.72
CA ILE A 233 -14.35 -5.18 2.22
C ILE A 233 -12.96 -5.54 1.72
N THR A 234 -12.21 -6.30 2.53
CA THR A 234 -10.95 -6.90 2.12
C THR A 234 -11.05 -8.41 2.16
N PHE A 235 -10.61 -9.06 1.09
CA PHE A 235 -10.37 -10.49 1.04
C PHE A 235 -8.87 -10.77 1.05
N THR A 236 -8.45 -11.80 1.76
CA THR A 236 -7.12 -12.40 1.60
C THR A 236 -7.29 -13.74 0.91
N LEU A 237 -6.64 -13.91 -0.24
CA LEU A 237 -6.62 -15.16 -0.99
C LEU A 237 -5.26 -15.84 -0.78
N THR A 238 -5.29 -17.14 -0.54
CA THR A 238 -4.08 -17.96 -0.36
C THR A 238 -4.29 -19.28 -1.09
N PRO A 239 -3.29 -19.88 -1.74
CA PRO A 239 -3.45 -21.17 -2.39
C PRO A 239 -3.81 -22.25 -1.38
N ASP A 240 -4.75 -23.14 -1.72
CA ASP A 240 -5.06 -24.34 -0.92
C ASP A 240 -5.28 -25.54 -1.86
N GLY A 241 -4.20 -26.26 -2.17
CA GLY A 241 -4.24 -27.37 -3.12
C GLY A 241 -4.58 -26.87 -4.54
N SER A 242 -5.60 -27.47 -5.16
CA SER A 242 -6.13 -27.02 -6.46
C SER A 242 -7.10 -25.85 -6.36
N GLY A 243 -7.39 -25.35 -5.15
CA GLY A 243 -8.30 -24.22 -4.93
C GLY A 243 -7.64 -23.11 -4.12
N ALA A 244 -8.46 -22.38 -3.38
CA ALA A 244 -8.00 -21.21 -2.64
C ALA A 244 -8.65 -21.13 -1.25
N ARG A 245 -7.94 -20.61 -0.26
CA ARG A 245 -8.54 -20.15 0.99
C ARG A 245 -8.81 -18.65 0.86
N VAL A 246 -10.05 -18.25 1.11
CA VAL A 246 -10.49 -16.86 1.14
C VAL A 246 -10.82 -16.48 2.56
N GLN A 247 -10.23 -15.39 3.04
CA GLN A 247 -10.54 -14.80 4.33
C GLN A 247 -11.05 -13.37 4.14
N GLY A 248 -12.35 -13.18 4.36
CA GLY A 248 -13.01 -11.88 4.33
C GLY A 248 -12.84 -11.13 5.65
N SER A 249 -12.82 -9.79 5.59
CA SER A 249 -12.83 -8.92 6.76
C SER A 249 -14.25 -8.53 7.20
N GLY A 250 -14.49 -8.43 8.50
CA GLY A 250 -15.79 -8.00 9.03
C GLY A 250 -16.88 -9.04 8.74
N ASP A 251 -17.96 -8.61 8.09
CA ASP A 251 -19.08 -9.47 7.70
C ASP A 251 -18.87 -10.18 6.36
N ALA A 252 -17.71 -9.98 5.72
CA ALA A 252 -17.40 -10.62 4.45
C ALA A 252 -17.17 -12.13 4.62
N PRO A 253 -17.62 -12.94 3.65
CA PRO A 253 -17.55 -14.39 3.76
C PRO A 253 -16.10 -14.88 3.74
N SER A 254 -15.81 -15.88 4.57
CA SER A 254 -14.55 -16.62 4.59
C SER A 254 -14.82 -18.09 4.28
N ALA A 255 -14.01 -18.70 3.43
CA ALA A 255 -14.22 -20.05 2.97
C ALA A 255 -12.92 -20.72 2.50
N THR A 256 -12.93 -22.05 2.48
CA THR A 256 -11.97 -22.82 1.66
C THR A 256 -12.70 -23.24 0.40
N LEU A 257 -12.17 -22.82 -0.74
CA LEU A 257 -12.72 -22.97 -2.07
C LEU A 257 -12.12 -24.19 -2.75
N ARG A 258 -12.96 -24.99 -3.37
CA ARG A 258 -12.59 -26.09 -4.26
C ARG A 258 -13.11 -25.80 -5.66
N PRO A 259 -12.32 -26.01 -6.72
CA PRO A 259 -12.79 -25.77 -8.08
C PRO A 259 -14.07 -26.55 -8.36
N CYS A 260 -14.95 -25.89 -9.07
CA CYS A 260 -15.92 -26.54 -9.95
C CYS A 260 -15.31 -26.59 -11.35
#